data_AF-D7UVN7-F1
#
_entry.id   AF-D7UVN7-F1
#
_cell.length_a   1.000
_cell.length_b   1.000
_cell.length_c   1.000
_cell.angle_alpha   90.00
_cell.angle_beta   90.00
_cell.angle_gamma   90.00
#
_symmetry.space_group_name_H-M   'P 1'
#
loop_
_entity.id
_entity.type
_entity.pdbx_description
1 polymer ?
#
loop_
_entity_poly.entity_id
_entity_poly.type
_entity_poly.pdbx_seq_one_letter_code
_entity_poly.pdbx_strand_id
1 'polypeptide(L)'
;MRKLKKGILGLLTALLIITVFIVEFQTPAASADTYYIAVEKAGKPIHRNNFHGYLFKERCMNRNGERKTIEFLSSKSLERNKRYKVIIRANNLLVNATPMSDKGGSTVQYLDEK
;
A
#
# COMPACT_ATOMS: atom_id res chain seq x y z
N MET A 1 34.72 -23.24 32.49
CA MET A 1 34.40 -22.66 31.17
C MET A 1 32.93 -22.78 30.70
N ARG A 2 32.11 -23.78 31.12
CA ARG A 2 30.72 -23.93 30.62
C ARG A 2 29.73 -22.83 31.07
N LYS A 3 29.88 -22.26 32.27
CA LYS A 3 28.98 -21.21 32.80
C LYS A 3 29.16 -19.86 32.08
N LEU A 4 30.40 -19.50 31.74
CA LEU A 4 30.73 -18.26 31.01
C LEU A 4 30.12 -18.25 29.59
N LYS A 5 30.12 -19.40 28.91
CA LYS A 5 29.49 -19.55 27.59
C LYS A 5 27.97 -19.40 27.62
N LYS A 6 27.30 -19.84 28.71
CA LYS A 6 25.85 -19.68 28.88
C LYS A 6 25.46 -18.22 29.20
N GLY A 7 26.28 -17.51 29.97
CA GLY A 7 26.06 -16.08 30.26
C GLY A 7 26.23 -15.20 29.03
N ILE A 8 27.26 -15.46 28.22
CA ILE A 8 27.49 -14.75 26.94
C ILE A 8 26.34 -15.04 25.96
N LEU A 9 25.89 -16.29 25.89
CA LEU A 9 24.76 -16.66 25.03
C LEU A 9 23.48 -15.92 25.46
N GLY A 10 23.20 -15.85 26.77
CA GLY A 10 22.07 -15.10 27.30
C GLY A 10 22.15 -13.58 27.03
N LEU A 11 23.34 -13.00 27.10
CA LEU A 11 23.56 -11.60 26.76
C LEU A 11 23.32 -11.34 25.26
N LEU A 12 23.79 -12.24 24.39
CA LEU A 12 23.57 -12.15 22.94
C LEU A 12 22.09 -12.28 22.58
N THR A 13 21.34 -13.21 23.19
CA THR A 13 19.89 -13.31 22.96
C THR A 13 19.16 -12.07 23.47
N ALA A 14 19.52 -11.52 24.62
CA ALA A 14 18.92 -10.28 25.11
C ALA A 14 19.18 -9.10 24.14
N LEU A 15 20.41 -8.97 23.62
CA LEU A 15 20.74 -7.94 22.62
C LEU A 15 19.97 -8.14 21.31
N LEU A 16 19.83 -9.38 20.86
CA LEU A 16 19.07 -9.71 19.65
C LEU A 16 17.58 -9.35 19.82
N ILE A 17 16.98 -9.67 20.96
CA ILE A 17 15.57 -9.35 21.22
C ILE A 17 15.37 -7.83 21.25
N ILE A 18 16.26 -7.08 21.92
CA ILE A 18 16.19 -5.61 21.98
C ILE A 18 16.31 -5.00 20.57
N THR A 19 17.22 -5.50 19.75
CA THR A 19 17.41 -4.99 18.38
C THR A 19 16.22 -5.30 17.48
N VAL A 20 15.62 -6.49 17.57
CA VAL A 20 14.38 -6.82 16.84
C VAL A 20 13.23 -5.91 17.26
N PHE A 21 13.06 -5.66 18.56
CA PHE A 21 12.02 -4.75 19.08
C PHE A 21 12.20 -3.30 18.58
N ILE A 22 13.43 -2.79 18.54
CA ILE A 22 13.72 -1.43 18.03
C ILE A 22 13.40 -1.34 16.53
N VAL A 23 13.75 -2.36 15.74
CA VAL A 23 13.49 -2.36 14.30
C VAL A 23 11.99 -2.40 14.00
N GLU A 24 11.20 -3.22 14.69
CA GLU A 24 9.74 -3.26 14.49
C GLU A 24 9.04 -1.97 14.94
N PHE A 25 9.51 -1.33 16.04
CA PHE A 25 8.92 -0.08 16.52
C PHE A 25 9.34 1.16 15.70
N GLN A 26 10.50 1.12 15.03
CA GLN A 26 11.01 2.24 14.24
C GLN A 26 10.72 2.13 12.75
N THR A 27 10.21 1.00 12.24
CA THR A 27 9.66 1.02 10.88
C THR A 27 8.44 1.93 10.87
N PRO A 28 8.48 3.11 10.22
CA PRO A 28 7.27 3.88 10.03
C PRO A 28 6.31 2.94 9.31
N ALA A 29 5.11 2.75 9.86
CA ALA A 29 4.05 2.05 9.15
C ALA A 29 3.96 2.71 7.78
N ALA A 30 4.43 2.02 6.74
CA ALA A 30 4.71 2.62 5.44
C ALA A 30 3.47 3.42 5.04
N SER A 31 3.61 4.75 4.96
CA SER A 31 2.46 5.64 4.83
C SER A 31 1.65 5.19 3.62
N ALA A 32 0.36 4.98 3.86
CA ALA A 32 -0.56 4.52 2.85
C ALA A 32 -1.62 5.60 2.64
N ASP A 33 -1.73 6.05 1.41
CA ASP A 33 -2.70 7.05 1.02
C ASP A 33 -3.91 6.40 0.38
N THR A 34 -5.07 7.00 0.61
CA THR A 34 -6.33 6.58 0.00
C THR A 34 -6.65 7.46 -1.20
N TYR A 35 -7.00 6.82 -2.31
CA TYR A 35 -7.41 7.47 -3.54
C TYR A 35 -8.70 6.86 -4.07
N TYR A 36 -9.47 7.69 -4.77
CA TYR A 36 -10.65 7.29 -5.51
C TYR A 36 -10.32 7.38 -6.99
N ILE A 37 -10.32 6.24 -7.67
CA ILE A 37 -9.97 6.13 -9.10
C ILE A 37 -11.14 5.63 -9.92
N ALA A 38 -11.17 6.05 -11.18
CA ALA A 38 -11.93 5.39 -12.24
C ALA A 38 -10.93 4.76 -13.21
N VAL A 39 -11.04 3.46 -13.45
CA VAL A 39 -10.10 2.73 -14.30
C VAL A 39 -10.53 2.90 -15.75
N GLU A 40 -9.98 3.88 -16.46
CA GLU A 40 -10.37 4.17 -17.85
C GLU A 40 -9.82 3.13 -18.83
N LYS A 41 -8.61 2.62 -18.54
CA LYS A 41 -7.87 1.68 -19.38
C LYS A 41 -7.45 0.47 -18.56
N ALA A 42 -7.35 -0.68 -19.24
CA ALA A 42 -6.75 -1.85 -18.62
C ALA A 42 -5.30 -1.55 -18.23
N GLY A 43 -4.86 -2.08 -17.08
CA GLY A 43 -3.50 -1.88 -16.59
C GLY A 43 -2.48 -2.43 -17.59
N LYS A 44 -1.36 -1.72 -17.76
CA LYS A 44 -0.27 -2.18 -18.62
C LYS A 44 0.45 -3.33 -17.92
N PRO A 45 0.51 -4.54 -18.51
CA PRO A 45 1.25 -5.64 -17.90
C PRO A 45 2.73 -5.26 -17.81
N ILE A 46 3.34 -5.52 -16.64
CA ILE A 46 4.76 -5.31 -16.42
C ILE A 46 5.39 -6.56 -15.81
N HIS A 47 6.63 -6.80 -16.21
CA HIS A 47 7.46 -7.88 -15.72
C HIS A 47 8.82 -7.27 -15.38
N ARG A 48 9.10 -7.15 -14.08
CA ARG A 48 10.40 -6.75 -13.55
C ARG A 48 10.93 -7.91 -12.71
N ASN A 49 12.24 -7.98 -12.53
CA ASN A 49 12.90 -9.12 -11.87
C ASN A 49 12.25 -9.57 -10.55
N ASN A 50 11.64 -8.67 -9.78
CA ASN A 50 10.98 -8.96 -8.50
C ASN A 50 9.49 -8.59 -8.46
N PHE A 51 8.86 -8.25 -9.59
CA PHE A 51 7.44 -7.86 -9.63
C PHE A 51 6.77 -8.21 -10.95
N HIS A 52 5.66 -8.94 -10.84
CA HIS A 52 4.80 -9.34 -11.94
C HIS A 52 3.40 -8.81 -11.67
N GLY A 53 2.87 -8.01 -12.58
CA GLY A 53 1.57 -7.39 -12.37
C GLY A 53 1.26 -6.33 -13.41
N TYR A 54 0.61 -5.27 -12.97
CA TYR A 54 0.03 -4.25 -13.83
C TYR A 54 0.40 -2.86 -13.33
N LEU A 55 0.76 -1.99 -14.26
CA LEU A 55 0.97 -0.56 -14.06
C LEU A 55 -0.30 0.19 -14.46
N PHE A 56 -0.79 1.01 -13.55
CA PHE A 56 -1.94 1.89 -13.76
C PHE A 56 -1.49 3.34 -13.67
N LYS A 57 -2.07 4.19 -14.54
CA LYS A 57 -1.89 5.63 -14.50
C LYS A 57 -3.25 6.28 -14.66
N GLU A 58 -3.87 6.62 -13.54
CA GLU A 58 -5.25 7.05 -13.49
C GLU A 58 -5.37 8.45 -12.90
N ARG A 59 -6.37 9.20 -13.39
CA ARG A 59 -6.82 10.42 -12.73
C ARG A 59 -7.61 10.02 -11.49
N CYS A 60 -7.26 10.60 -10.36
CA CYS A 60 -7.83 10.24 -9.08
C CYS A 60 -8.19 11.49 -8.27
N MET A 61 -8.91 11.23 -7.19
CA MET A 61 -9.13 12.19 -6.12
C MET A 61 -8.54 11.65 -4.82
N ASN A 62 -7.84 12.48 -4.05
CA ASN A 62 -7.38 12.09 -2.72
C ASN A 62 -8.50 12.24 -1.68
N ARG A 63 -8.23 11.84 -0.43
CA ARG A 63 -9.16 12.01 0.68
C ARG A 63 -9.58 13.45 0.93
N ASN A 64 -8.81 14.44 0.48
CA ASN A 64 -9.10 15.86 0.66
C ASN A 64 -9.95 16.45 -0.49
N GLY A 65 -10.32 15.64 -1.49
CA GLY A 65 -11.06 16.11 -2.66
C GLY A 65 -10.19 16.71 -3.77
N GLU A 66 -8.86 16.69 -3.63
CA GLU A 66 -7.94 17.22 -4.63
C GLU A 66 -7.78 16.24 -5.79
N ARG A 67 -7.90 16.76 -7.01
CA ARG A 67 -7.70 16.00 -8.24
C ARG A 67 -6.21 15.93 -8.57
N LYS A 68 -5.71 14.71 -8.80
CA LYS A 68 -4.34 14.48 -9.29
C LYS A 68 -4.27 13.26 -10.19
N THR A 69 -3.13 13.07 -10.84
CA THR A 69 -2.83 11.82 -11.55
C THR A 69 -1.88 11.01 -10.71
N ILE A 70 -2.20 9.73 -10.49
CA ILE A 70 -1.33 8.80 -9.77
C ILE A 70 -0.88 7.68 -10.68
N GLU A 71 0.31 7.18 -10.43
CA GLU A 71 0.88 6.02 -11.08
C GLU A 71 1.18 4.97 -10.02
N PHE A 72 0.63 3.77 -10.17
CA PHE A 72 0.75 2.72 -9.16
C PHE A 72 0.80 1.32 -9.77
N LEU A 73 1.35 0.40 -8.98
CA LEU A 73 1.55 -1.00 -9.33
C LEU A 73 0.56 -1.87 -8.58
N SER A 74 -0.03 -2.84 -9.27
CA SER A 74 -0.93 -3.83 -8.70
C SER A 74 -0.54 -5.22 -9.15
N SER A 75 -0.53 -6.19 -8.24
CA SER A 75 -0.34 -7.60 -8.57
C SER A 75 -1.53 -8.20 -9.32
N LYS A 76 -2.71 -7.57 -9.21
CA LYS A 76 -3.97 -7.98 -9.86
C LYS A 76 -4.41 -6.94 -10.88
N SER A 77 -5.05 -7.41 -11.95
CA SER A 77 -5.72 -6.50 -12.88
C SER A 77 -6.96 -5.90 -12.21
N LEU A 78 -7.26 -4.64 -12.52
CA LEU A 78 -8.49 -3.96 -12.14
C LEU A 78 -9.40 -3.92 -13.36
N GLU A 79 -10.71 -4.04 -13.13
CA GLU A 79 -11.67 -4.07 -14.21
C GLU A 79 -11.82 -2.68 -14.82
N ARG A 80 -11.82 -2.63 -16.16
CA ARG A 80 -12.02 -1.40 -16.91
C ARG A 80 -13.42 -0.83 -16.68
N ASN A 81 -13.54 0.49 -16.69
CA ASN A 81 -14.77 1.26 -16.50
C ASN A 81 -15.39 1.10 -15.10
N LYS A 82 -14.68 0.47 -14.14
CA LYS A 82 -15.08 0.42 -12.75
C LYS A 82 -14.38 1.48 -11.93
N ARG A 83 -15.02 1.85 -10.82
CA ARG A 83 -14.47 2.77 -9.83
C ARG A 83 -13.99 2.01 -8.61
N TYR A 84 -12.85 2.41 -8.06
CA TYR A 84 -12.27 1.78 -6.88
C TYR A 84 -11.82 2.81 -5.86
N LYS A 85 -12.02 2.48 -4.58
CA LYS A 85 -11.26 3.05 -3.47
C LYS A 85 -9.98 2.25 -3.35
N VAL A 86 -8.84 2.88 -3.62
CA VAL A 86 -7.54 2.24 -3.60
C VAL A 86 -6.69 2.77 -2.45
N ILE A 87 -5.96 1.88 -1.80
CA ILE A 87 -4.98 2.21 -0.77
C ILE A 87 -3.61 1.91 -1.35
N ILE A 88 -2.76 2.94 -1.44
CA ILE A 88 -1.46 2.88 -2.10
C ILE A 88 -0.38 3.27 -1.09
N ARG A 89 0.65 2.43 -0.95
CA ARG A 89 1.82 2.73 -0.11
C ARG A 89 2.71 3.79 -0.75
N ALA A 90 3.57 4.40 0.05
CA ALA A 90 4.61 5.33 -0.40
C ALA A 90 5.49 4.83 -1.56
N ASN A 91 5.65 3.51 -1.73
CA ASN A 91 6.39 2.90 -2.85
C ASN A 91 5.52 2.65 -4.11
N ASN A 92 4.35 3.28 -4.20
CA ASN A 92 3.38 3.15 -5.29
C ASN A 92 2.81 1.74 -5.47
N LEU A 93 2.89 0.87 -4.45
CA LEU A 93 2.24 -0.44 -4.49
C LEU A 93 0.80 -0.33 -3.97
N LEU A 94 -0.13 -0.89 -4.75
CA LEU A 94 -1.51 -1.12 -4.33
C LEU A 94 -1.54 -2.13 -3.18
N VAL A 95 -2.09 -1.72 -2.05
CA VAL A 95 -2.35 -2.58 -0.89
C VAL A 95 -3.73 -3.22 -1.01
N ASN A 96 -4.72 -2.40 -1.36
CA ASN A 96 -6.10 -2.84 -1.45
C ASN A 96 -6.86 -2.02 -2.49
N ALA A 97 -7.84 -2.65 -3.14
CA ALA A 97 -8.80 -2.02 -4.04
C ALA A 97 -10.20 -2.53 -3.75
N THR A 98 -11.07 -1.64 -3.26
CA THR A 98 -12.48 -1.95 -3.01
C THR A 98 -13.32 -1.39 -4.16
N PRO A 99 -14.08 -2.23 -4.90
CA PRO A 99 -15.01 -1.75 -5.92
C PRO A 99 -16.06 -0.82 -5.30
N MET A 100 -16.37 0.27 -5.98
CA MET A 100 -17.42 1.20 -5.58
C MET A 100 -18.65 0.97 -6.44
N SER A 101 -19.84 1.19 -5.86
CA SER A 101 -21.11 1.08 -6.60
C SER A 101 -21.23 2.16 -7.67
N ASP A 102 -21.74 1.79 -8.84
CA ASP A 102 -21.98 2.72 -9.96
C ASP A 102 -23.18 3.67 -9.71
N LYS A 103 -23.91 3.48 -8.61
CA LYS A 103 -25.02 4.36 -8.21
C LYS A 103 -24.49 5.72 -7.70
N GLY A 104 -24.23 6.61 -8.66
CA GLY A 104 -24.54 8.04 -8.58
C GLY A 104 -23.95 8.83 -7.42
N GLY A 105 -22.76 9.40 -7.65
CA GLY A 105 -22.22 10.48 -6.84
C GLY A 105 -21.04 11.14 -7.53
N SER A 106 -21.29 12.23 -8.27
CA SER A 106 -20.25 13.20 -8.64
C SER A 106 -19.36 13.52 -7.44
N THR A 107 -18.04 13.67 -7.68
CA THR A 107 -16.91 14.28 -6.91
C THR A 107 -17.08 14.68 -5.42
N VAL A 108 -18.27 15.05 -4.97
CA VAL A 108 -18.65 15.54 -3.65
C VAL A 108 -19.11 14.43 -2.69
N GLN A 109 -19.67 13.30 -3.16
CA GLN A 109 -20.14 12.22 -2.26
C GLN A 109 -19.02 11.41 -1.57
N TYR A 110 -17.75 11.62 -1.95
CA TYR A 110 -16.60 10.85 -1.41
C TYR A 110 -16.17 11.27 0.01
N LEU A 111 -16.71 12.38 0.52
CA LEU A 111 -16.40 12.95 1.84
C LEU A 111 -17.49 12.70 2.90
N ASP A 112 -18.66 12.19 2.48
CA ASP A 112 -19.85 12.02 3.34
C ASP A 112 -19.92 10.65 4.05
N GLU A 113 -18.99 9.73 3.78
CA GLU A 113 -18.74 8.60 4.70
C GLU A 113 -17.90 9.09 5.89
N LYS A 114 -18.53 9.88 6.77
CA LYS A 114 -17.96 10.25 8.08
C LYS A 114 -18.79 9.64 9.21
#